data_AF-A0A8T2Q6A1-F1
#
_entry.id   AF-A0A8T2Q6A1-F1
#
_cell.length_a   1.000
_cell.length_b   1.000
_cell.length_c   1.000
_cell.angle_alpha   90.00
_cell.angle_beta   90.00
_cell.angle_gamma   90.00
#
_symmetry.space_group_name_H-M   'P 1'
#
loop_
_entity.id
_entity.type
_entity.pdbx_description
1 polymer ?
#
loop_
_entity_poly.entity_id
_entity_poly.type
_entity_poly.pdbx_seq_one_letter_code
_entity_poly.pdbx_strand_id
1 'polypeptide(L)'
;MNDARFLPINSPPPTGLFCFVSDGYTGFSPDLFMKDTVVQIDSDASTYVDSPADLDTTSVGLSVMHDFSKVDMETINMVLDNMLQYLSMDDGIVQVYFDKERPRVDPVVVANVLYLFHLAGRHHEIESSATFIHQVLLHRAYENGTIFYALPECFLFHVSRIVHRFPDQFADNGIRDLLQHRLRQHISNLVGDLPNNNLAMSLAMSIVACYFCGLDGAEHDLVQRKVLCRMLELQREDGSWNCDPYYRYGSNVVSWIGNEGVTTAFALLAMNLHSGSNNRNAKLA
;
A
#
# COMPACT_ATOMS: atom_id res chain seq x y z
N MET A 1 3.77 2.17 23.89
CA MET A 1 3.46 3.58 23.57
C MET A 1 4.06 4.50 24.64
N ASN A 2 5.38 4.65 24.69
CA ASN A 2 6.08 5.53 25.66
C ASN A 2 7.15 6.39 24.98
N ASP A 3 6.99 6.73 23.69
CA ASP A 3 7.85 7.71 23.03
C ASP A 3 7.29 9.11 23.32
N ALA A 4 8.07 9.97 23.96
CA ALA A 4 7.66 11.32 24.35
C ALA A 4 7.37 12.24 23.14
N ARG A 5 7.67 11.80 21.92
CA ARG A 5 7.36 12.50 20.66
C ARG A 5 5.97 12.17 20.12
N PHE A 6 5.24 11.26 20.76
CA PHE A 6 3.90 10.88 20.33
C PHE A 6 2.86 11.90 20.79
N LEU A 7 2.13 12.48 19.84
CA LEU A 7 0.89 13.19 20.14
C LEU A 7 -0.28 12.19 20.11
N PRO A 8 -1.05 12.03 21.21
CA PRO A 8 -2.21 11.16 21.23
C PRO A 8 -3.29 11.69 20.27
N ILE A 9 -4.00 10.78 19.60
CA ILE A 9 -5.17 11.13 18.79
C ILE A 9 -6.26 11.67 19.72
N ASN A 10 -6.55 12.97 19.59
CA ASN A 10 -7.53 13.65 20.43
C ASN A 10 -8.96 13.56 19.87
N SER A 11 -9.11 13.19 18.59
CA SER A 11 -10.39 13.00 17.91
C SER A 11 -10.20 12.19 16.61
N PRO A 12 -11.19 11.39 16.15
CA PRO A 12 -11.13 10.76 14.84
C PRO A 12 -11.00 11.82 13.73
N PRO A 13 -10.26 11.54 12.63
CA PRO A 13 -10.09 12.48 11.53
C PRO A 13 -11.46 12.90 10.97
N PRO A 14 -11.68 14.21 10.73
CA PRO A 14 -13.01 14.78 10.52
C PRO A 14 -13.64 14.46 9.15
N THR A 15 -12.91 13.85 8.21
CA THR A 15 -13.34 13.69 6.81
C THR A 15 -13.82 12.28 6.48
N GLY A 16 -14.97 12.20 5.79
CA GLY A 16 -15.51 10.98 5.18
C GLY A 16 -14.65 10.45 4.02
N LEU A 17 -15.20 9.47 3.28
CA LEU A 17 -14.46 8.41 2.57
C LEU A 17 -13.35 8.85 1.58
N PHE A 18 -13.31 10.06 1.02
CA PHE A 18 -12.24 10.47 0.09
C PHE A 18 -11.98 11.98 0.10
N CYS A 19 -10.70 12.37 0.01
CA CYS A 19 -10.27 13.75 -0.27
C CYS A 19 -9.55 13.79 -1.62
N PHE A 20 -9.88 14.78 -2.46
CA PHE A 20 -9.20 15.01 -3.73
C PHE A 20 -8.01 15.93 -3.51
N VAL A 21 -6.84 15.52 -3.98
CA VAL A 21 -5.65 16.37 -4.03
C VAL A 21 -5.49 16.81 -5.48
N SER A 22 -5.94 18.04 -5.78
CA SER A 22 -5.74 18.67 -7.08
C SER A 22 -4.85 19.88 -6.92
N ASP A 23 -3.79 19.97 -7.73
CA ASP A 23 -3.09 21.22 -7.96
C ASP A 23 -2.86 21.43 -9.46
N GLY A 24 -3.19 22.63 -9.92
CA GLY A 24 -2.86 23.08 -11.28
C GLY A 24 -1.36 23.27 -11.40
N TYR A 25 -0.64 22.27 -11.92
CA TYR A 25 0.75 22.43 -12.31
C TYR A 25 1.07 21.68 -13.61
N THR A 26 1.34 22.45 -14.66
CA THR A 26 2.09 22.01 -15.83
C THR A 26 3.58 22.23 -15.54
N GLY A 27 4.28 21.20 -15.08
CA GLY A 27 5.73 21.27 -14.90
C GLY A 27 6.23 20.30 -13.85
N PHE A 28 6.77 19.17 -14.30
CA PHE A 28 7.59 18.29 -13.49
C PHE A 28 8.88 19.05 -13.13
N SER A 29 9.04 19.41 -11.86
CA SER A 29 10.34 19.77 -11.25
C SER A 29 10.33 19.21 -9.83
N PRO A 30 11.38 18.50 -9.38
CA PRO A 30 11.33 17.76 -8.12
C PRO A 30 11.31 18.65 -6.87
N ASP A 31 11.51 19.96 -6.98
CA ASP A 31 11.95 20.84 -5.87
C ASP A 31 10.88 21.79 -5.27
N LEU A 32 9.58 21.60 -5.50
CA LEU A 32 8.57 22.54 -4.98
C LEU A 32 7.36 21.82 -4.37
N PHE A 33 7.38 21.63 -3.05
CA PHE A 33 6.23 21.15 -2.30
C PHE A 33 5.20 22.27 -2.12
N MET A 34 4.00 22.01 -2.65
CA MET A 34 2.82 22.84 -2.54
C MET A 34 2.33 22.93 -1.10
N LYS A 35 2.06 24.16 -0.68
CA LYS A 35 1.38 24.49 0.57
C LYS A 35 -0.11 24.19 0.44
N ASP A 36 -0.65 23.53 1.46
CA ASP A 36 -2.00 23.68 1.99
C ASP A 36 -3.10 24.07 1.00
N THR A 37 -3.54 23.13 0.17
CA THR A 37 -4.86 23.23 -0.47
C THR A 37 -5.61 21.91 -0.31
N VAL A 38 -6.39 21.80 0.76
CA VAL A 38 -7.40 20.75 0.93
C VAL A 38 -8.62 21.17 0.09
N VAL A 39 -8.78 20.57 -1.09
CA VAL A 39 -10.03 20.72 -1.85
C VAL A 39 -10.98 19.62 -1.41
N GLN A 40 -11.80 19.94 -0.41
CA GLN A 40 -12.99 19.16 -0.12
C GLN A 40 -14.02 19.45 -1.21
N ILE A 41 -14.18 18.53 -2.17
CA ILE A 41 -15.23 18.66 -3.17
C ILE A 41 -16.56 18.31 -2.49
N ASP A 42 -17.41 19.33 -2.33
CA ASP A 42 -18.83 19.20 -2.04
C ASP A 42 -19.49 18.35 -3.13
N SER A 43 -19.99 17.18 -2.74
CA SER A 43 -21.12 16.40 -3.29
C SER A 43 -21.45 16.36 -4.80
N ASP A 44 -20.60 16.84 -5.72
CA ASP A 44 -20.72 16.54 -7.14
C ASP A 44 -20.08 15.17 -7.41
N ALA A 45 -20.64 14.17 -6.74
CA ALA A 45 -20.35 12.75 -6.86
C ALA A 45 -20.80 12.18 -8.22
N SER A 46 -21.03 13.02 -9.25
CA SER A 46 -21.59 12.58 -10.54
C SER A 46 -20.58 11.82 -11.41
N THR A 47 -19.28 11.91 -11.14
CA THR A 47 -18.24 11.14 -11.87
C THR A 47 -17.92 9.77 -11.26
N TYR A 48 -18.36 9.48 -10.03
CA TYR A 48 -18.15 8.18 -9.37
C TYR A 48 -19.31 7.18 -9.61
N VAL A 49 -20.45 7.63 -10.15
CA VAL A 49 -21.68 6.83 -10.24
C VAL A 49 -21.55 5.60 -11.14
N ASP A 50 -20.62 5.58 -12.11
CA ASP A 50 -20.49 4.50 -13.11
C ASP A 50 -19.09 3.82 -13.14
N SER A 51 -18.34 3.85 -12.03
CA SER A 51 -17.13 3.01 -11.93
C SER A 51 -17.55 1.57 -11.63
N PRO A 52 -17.19 0.58 -12.47
CA PRO A 52 -17.50 -0.82 -12.19
C PRO A 52 -16.90 -1.26 -10.86
N ALA A 53 -17.53 -2.23 -10.22
CA ALA A 53 -16.91 -2.92 -9.10
C ALA A 53 -15.54 -3.48 -9.52
N ASP A 54 -14.56 -3.36 -8.63
CA ASP A 54 -13.19 -3.78 -8.90
C ASP A 54 -12.75 -4.94 -7.99
N LEU A 55 -11.79 -5.70 -8.48
CA LEU A 55 -11.23 -6.86 -7.79
C LEU A 55 -10.30 -6.43 -6.64
N ASP A 56 -9.82 -5.19 -6.63
CA ASP A 56 -8.88 -4.65 -5.64
C ASP A 56 -9.55 -4.45 -4.28
N THR A 57 -10.55 -3.58 -4.25
CA THR A 57 -11.42 -3.28 -3.10
C THR A 57 -12.09 -4.54 -2.60
N THR A 58 -12.57 -5.39 -3.52
CA THR A 58 -13.20 -6.67 -3.17
C THR A 58 -12.21 -7.58 -2.45
N SER A 59 -10.98 -7.70 -2.94
CA SER A 59 -9.96 -8.58 -2.34
C SER A 59 -9.51 -8.11 -0.97
N VAL A 60 -9.26 -6.80 -0.82
CA VAL A 60 -8.90 -6.21 0.48
C VAL A 60 -10.07 -6.29 1.46
N GLY A 61 -11.28 -5.96 1.02
CA GLY A 61 -12.47 -6.00 1.87
C GLY A 61 -12.78 -7.41 2.38
N LEU A 62 -12.80 -8.41 1.50
CA LEU A 62 -13.08 -9.80 1.89
C LEU A 62 -12.00 -10.37 2.81
N SER A 63 -10.72 -10.10 2.54
CA SER A 63 -9.64 -10.57 3.41
C SER A 63 -9.73 -10.01 4.82
N VAL A 64 -10.00 -8.71 4.96
CA VAL A 64 -10.19 -8.07 6.27
C VAL A 64 -11.45 -8.60 6.96
N MET A 65 -12.59 -8.65 6.25
CA MET A 65 -13.84 -9.15 6.84
C MET A 65 -13.72 -10.61 7.30
N HIS A 66 -12.97 -11.44 6.58
CA HIS A 66 -12.66 -12.80 6.99
C HIS A 66 -11.84 -12.86 8.28
N ASP A 67 -10.78 -12.04 8.41
CA ASP A 67 -9.97 -11.98 9.62
C ASP A 67 -10.80 -11.55 10.86
N PHE A 68 -11.91 -10.82 10.66
CA PHE A 68 -12.88 -10.47 11.71
C PHE A 68 -14.09 -11.42 11.80
N SER A 69 -14.05 -12.57 11.13
CA SER A 69 -15.12 -13.58 11.10
C SER A 69 -16.49 -13.00 10.67
N LYS A 70 -16.48 -12.05 9.73
CA LYS A 70 -17.68 -11.41 9.16
C LYS A 70 -18.11 -12.02 7.83
N VAL A 71 -17.19 -12.68 7.15
CA VAL A 71 -17.42 -13.42 5.90
C VAL A 71 -16.75 -14.77 6.02
N ASP A 72 -17.45 -15.83 5.59
CA ASP A 72 -16.94 -17.19 5.60
C ASP A 72 -16.16 -17.54 4.31
N MET A 73 -15.44 -18.67 4.37
CA MET A 73 -14.64 -19.13 3.23
C MET A 73 -15.50 -19.57 2.05
N GLU A 74 -16.76 -19.97 2.28
CA GLU A 74 -17.70 -20.31 1.20
C GLU A 74 -18.01 -19.09 0.34
N THR A 75 -18.33 -17.96 0.98
CA THR A 75 -18.56 -16.68 0.30
C THR A 75 -17.31 -16.22 -0.46
N ILE A 76 -16.12 -16.36 0.15
CA ILE A 76 -14.85 -16.02 -0.53
C ILE A 76 -14.68 -16.88 -1.77
N ASN A 77 -14.86 -18.20 -1.67
CA ASN A 77 -14.72 -19.11 -2.80
C ASN A 77 -15.69 -18.78 -3.95
N MET A 78 -16.93 -18.42 -3.65
CA MET A 78 -17.88 -17.96 -4.67
C MET A 78 -17.39 -16.70 -5.40
N VAL A 79 -16.79 -15.75 -4.68
CA VAL A 79 -16.24 -14.54 -5.29
C VAL A 79 -15.00 -14.88 -6.13
N LEU A 80 -14.14 -15.77 -5.66
CA LEU A 80 -12.97 -16.22 -6.41
C LEU A 80 -13.36 -16.92 -7.73
N ASP A 81 -14.40 -17.76 -7.70
CA ASP A 81 -14.95 -18.38 -8.92
C ASP A 81 -15.44 -17.33 -9.93
N ASN A 82 -16.01 -16.23 -9.43
CA ASN A 82 -16.39 -15.10 -10.28
C ASN A 82 -15.16 -14.35 -10.81
N MET A 83 -14.14 -14.09 -9.98
CA MET A 83 -12.91 -13.40 -10.38
C MET A 83 -12.16 -14.13 -11.52
N LEU A 84 -12.19 -15.47 -11.54
CA LEU A 84 -11.58 -16.27 -12.62
C LEU A 84 -12.20 -16.01 -14.00
N GLN A 85 -13.39 -15.42 -14.07
CA GLN A 85 -13.99 -15.01 -15.34
C GLN A 85 -13.38 -13.73 -15.92
N TYR A 86 -12.56 -13.02 -15.14
CA TYR A 86 -11.96 -11.72 -15.46
C TYR A 86 -10.43 -11.79 -15.54
N LEU A 87 -9.93 -12.92 -16.04
CA LEU A 87 -8.55 -13.04 -16.48
C LEU A 87 -8.37 -12.44 -17.87
N SER A 88 -7.24 -11.80 -18.12
CA SER A 88 -6.81 -11.37 -19.44
C SER A 88 -6.68 -12.58 -20.37
N MET A 89 -7.22 -12.45 -21.58
CA MET A 89 -7.24 -13.55 -22.55
C MET A 89 -5.85 -13.91 -23.07
N ASP A 90 -4.93 -12.95 -23.09
CA ASP A 90 -3.62 -13.11 -23.72
C ASP A 90 -2.58 -13.73 -22.78
N ASP A 91 -2.60 -13.35 -21.50
CA ASP A 91 -1.57 -13.71 -20.52
C ASP A 91 -2.12 -14.41 -19.27
N GLY A 92 -3.45 -14.50 -19.10
CA GLY A 92 -4.08 -15.10 -17.94
C GLY A 92 -3.91 -14.30 -16.64
N ILE A 93 -3.51 -13.02 -16.74
CA ILE A 93 -3.35 -12.15 -15.57
C ILE A 93 -4.70 -11.59 -15.15
N VAL A 94 -4.95 -11.50 -13.85
CA VAL A 94 -6.21 -10.94 -13.35
C VAL A 94 -6.35 -9.46 -13.69
N GLN A 95 -7.55 -9.07 -14.11
CA GLN A 95 -7.90 -7.69 -14.45
C GLN A 95 -8.38 -6.90 -13.23
N VAL A 96 -8.41 -5.58 -13.35
CA VAL A 96 -8.82 -4.67 -12.28
C VAL A 96 -10.32 -4.70 -12.02
N TYR A 97 -11.15 -4.74 -13.07
CA TYR A 97 -12.59 -4.57 -12.95
C TYR A 97 -13.35 -5.88 -13.17
N PHE A 98 -14.52 -6.00 -12.55
CA PHE A 98 -15.56 -6.97 -12.92
C PHE A 98 -16.25 -6.57 -14.24
N ASP A 99 -15.47 -6.12 -15.22
CA ASP A 99 -15.92 -5.60 -16.51
C ASP A 99 -14.93 -5.97 -17.62
N LYS A 100 -15.34 -6.88 -18.51
CA LYS A 100 -14.52 -7.38 -19.63
C LYS A 100 -14.27 -6.33 -20.71
N GLU A 101 -15.08 -5.27 -20.76
CA GLU A 101 -14.91 -4.16 -21.70
C GLU A 101 -13.83 -3.18 -21.23
N ARG A 102 -13.33 -3.35 -20.00
CA ARG A 102 -12.27 -2.53 -19.40
C ARG A 102 -11.05 -3.38 -18.98
N PRO A 103 -10.31 -3.99 -19.93
CA PRO A 103 -9.19 -4.87 -19.64
C PRO A 103 -7.97 -4.09 -19.15
N ARG A 104 -7.97 -3.75 -17.86
CA ARG A 104 -6.86 -3.08 -17.16
C ARG A 104 -6.18 -4.07 -16.25
N VAL A 105 -4.86 -4.02 -16.21
CA VAL A 105 -4.02 -4.79 -15.28
C VAL A 105 -3.20 -3.80 -14.49
N ASP A 106 -3.18 -3.94 -13.16
CA ASP A 106 -2.38 -3.12 -12.27
C ASP A 106 -1.65 -4.00 -11.26
N PRO A 107 -0.32 -3.85 -11.09
CA PRO A 107 0.46 -4.68 -10.17
C PRO A 107 -0.01 -4.69 -8.72
N VAL A 108 -0.54 -3.57 -8.20
CA VAL A 108 -1.05 -3.55 -6.83
C VAL A 108 -2.35 -4.32 -6.71
N VAL A 109 -3.25 -4.15 -7.69
CA VAL A 109 -4.51 -4.89 -7.74
C VAL A 109 -4.26 -6.39 -7.85
N VAL A 110 -3.33 -6.79 -8.73
CA VAL A 110 -2.93 -8.20 -8.88
C VAL A 110 -2.37 -8.75 -7.56
N ALA A 111 -1.56 -7.97 -6.82
CA ALA A 111 -1.07 -8.39 -5.50
C ALA A 111 -2.21 -8.58 -4.49
N ASN A 112 -3.19 -7.67 -4.46
CA ASN A 112 -4.34 -7.80 -3.57
C ASN A 112 -5.21 -9.01 -3.91
N VAL A 113 -5.43 -9.30 -5.19
CA VAL A 113 -6.14 -10.51 -5.62
C VAL A 113 -5.36 -11.77 -5.23
N LEU A 114 -4.05 -11.81 -5.50
CA LEU A 114 -3.20 -12.93 -5.09
C LEU A 114 -3.29 -13.18 -3.58
N TYR A 115 -3.31 -12.13 -2.76
CA TYR A 115 -3.52 -12.29 -1.31
C TYR A 115 -4.80 -13.08 -1.00
N LEU A 116 -5.93 -12.74 -1.64
CA LEU A 116 -7.21 -13.42 -1.39
C LEU A 116 -7.18 -14.88 -1.88
N PHE A 117 -6.57 -15.15 -3.05
CA PHE A 117 -6.40 -16.51 -3.54
C PHE A 117 -5.48 -17.34 -2.64
N HIS A 118 -4.39 -16.76 -2.12
CA HIS A 118 -3.53 -17.42 -1.13
C HIS A 118 -4.28 -17.71 0.17
N LEU A 119 -5.12 -16.78 0.64
CA LEU A 119 -5.97 -16.95 1.82
C LEU A 119 -6.91 -18.15 1.70
N ALA A 120 -7.47 -18.37 0.51
CA ALA A 120 -8.34 -19.51 0.21
C ALA A 120 -7.59 -20.81 -0.15
N GLY A 121 -6.25 -20.80 -0.23
CA GLY A 121 -5.47 -21.96 -0.69
C GLY A 121 -5.56 -22.24 -2.20
N ARG A 122 -5.99 -21.24 -2.98
CA ARG A 122 -6.35 -21.33 -4.41
C ARG A 122 -5.39 -20.60 -5.36
N HIS A 123 -4.27 -20.09 -4.85
CA HIS A 123 -3.29 -19.31 -5.62
C HIS A 123 -2.77 -19.96 -6.91
N HIS A 124 -2.75 -21.30 -6.99
CA HIS A 124 -2.37 -22.06 -8.18
C HIS A 124 -3.30 -21.83 -9.39
N GLU A 125 -4.52 -21.32 -9.18
CA GLU A 125 -5.46 -21.02 -10.27
C GLU A 125 -5.10 -19.73 -11.04
N ILE A 126 -4.19 -18.92 -10.49
CA ILE A 126 -3.74 -17.64 -11.09
C ILE A 126 -2.20 -17.54 -11.13
N GLU A 127 -1.49 -18.63 -11.46
CA GLU A 127 -0.03 -18.68 -11.54
C GLU A 127 0.60 -17.60 -12.46
N SER A 128 -0.06 -17.24 -13.56
CA SER A 128 0.36 -16.12 -14.42
C SER A 128 0.41 -14.80 -13.66
N SER A 129 -0.53 -14.56 -12.76
CA SER A 129 -0.56 -13.38 -11.90
C SER A 129 0.60 -13.38 -10.90
N ALA A 130 0.92 -14.53 -10.31
CA ALA A 130 2.08 -14.66 -9.42
C ALA A 130 3.40 -14.40 -10.17
N THR A 131 3.52 -14.94 -11.39
CA THR A 131 4.66 -14.70 -12.28
C THR A 131 4.78 -13.21 -12.62
N PHE A 132 3.65 -12.55 -12.94
CA PHE A 132 3.62 -11.12 -13.22
C PHE A 132 4.15 -10.28 -12.06
N ILE A 133 3.72 -10.53 -10.81
CA ILE A 133 4.23 -9.82 -9.63
C ILE A 133 5.74 -10.03 -9.47
N HIS A 134 6.23 -11.25 -9.66
CA HIS A 134 7.66 -11.52 -9.63
C HIS A 134 8.42 -10.71 -10.68
N GLN A 135 7.91 -10.64 -11.92
CA GLN A 135 8.54 -9.86 -12.99
C GLN A 135 8.51 -8.34 -12.71
N VAL A 136 7.41 -7.81 -12.18
CA VAL A 136 7.32 -6.40 -11.77
C VAL A 136 8.38 -6.07 -10.71
N LEU A 137 8.54 -6.93 -9.71
CA LEU A 137 9.54 -6.76 -8.66
C LEU A 137 10.99 -6.91 -9.18
N LEU A 138 11.22 -7.90 -10.05
CA LEU A 138 12.52 -8.18 -10.66
C LEU A 138 12.99 -7.01 -11.51
N HIS A 139 12.13 -6.51 -12.39
CA HIS A 139 12.43 -5.43 -13.33
C HIS A 139 12.17 -4.03 -12.78
N ARG A 140 11.71 -3.92 -11.52
CA ARG A 140 11.44 -2.65 -10.84
C ARG A 140 10.39 -1.79 -11.55
N ALA A 141 9.44 -2.42 -12.22
CA ALA A 141 8.41 -1.71 -12.98
C ALA A 141 7.45 -0.88 -12.10
N TYR A 142 7.57 -0.99 -10.77
CA TYR A 142 6.80 -0.24 -9.78
C TYR A 142 7.46 1.08 -9.33
N GLU A 143 8.72 1.37 -9.69
CA GLU A 143 9.49 2.49 -9.11
C GLU A 143 8.82 3.87 -9.28
N ASN A 144 8.00 4.05 -10.31
CA ASN A 144 7.28 5.30 -10.61
C ASN A 144 5.77 5.22 -10.26
N GLY A 145 5.39 4.33 -9.35
CA GLY A 145 4.01 3.95 -9.11
C GLY A 145 3.45 3.03 -10.20
N THR A 146 2.14 2.76 -10.14
CA THR A 146 1.42 1.91 -11.10
C THR A 146 0.35 2.70 -11.85
N ILE A 147 -0.54 2.01 -12.58
CA ILE A 147 -1.63 2.66 -13.32
C ILE A 147 -2.57 3.39 -12.36
N PHE A 148 -2.89 2.76 -11.23
CA PHE A 148 -3.81 3.31 -10.24
C PHE A 148 -3.13 3.80 -8.98
N TYR A 149 -1.90 3.38 -8.65
CA TYR A 149 -1.25 3.77 -7.40
C TYR A 149 -0.11 4.75 -7.62
N ALA A 150 -0.08 5.81 -6.80
CA ALA A 150 0.91 6.88 -6.92
C ALA A 150 2.32 6.46 -6.54
N LEU A 151 2.41 5.70 -5.46
CA LEU A 151 3.65 5.50 -4.73
C LEU A 151 4.21 4.10 -5.03
N PRO A 152 5.53 3.95 -5.26
CA PRO A 152 6.17 2.64 -5.35
C PRO A 152 5.95 1.79 -4.08
N GLU A 153 5.82 2.46 -2.94
CA GLU A 153 5.56 1.84 -1.64
C GLU A 153 4.23 1.09 -1.60
N CYS A 154 3.22 1.49 -2.38
CA CYS A 154 1.96 0.75 -2.47
C CYS A 154 2.22 -0.68 -2.94
N PHE A 155 2.98 -0.84 -4.02
CA PHE A 155 3.35 -2.17 -4.54
C PHE A 155 4.20 -2.95 -3.54
N LEU A 156 5.27 -2.35 -3.03
CA LEU A 156 6.17 -3.01 -2.08
C LEU A 156 5.46 -3.46 -0.81
N PHE A 157 4.57 -2.62 -0.27
CA PHE A 157 3.75 -2.95 0.89
C PHE A 157 2.83 -4.15 0.61
N HIS A 158 2.05 -4.11 -0.47
CA HIS A 158 1.09 -5.18 -0.74
C HIS A 158 1.78 -6.52 -1.05
N VAL A 159 2.92 -6.53 -1.75
CA VAL A 159 3.72 -7.76 -1.94
C VAL A 159 4.30 -8.25 -0.61
N SER A 160 4.82 -7.35 0.24
CA SER A 160 5.33 -7.73 1.56
C SER A 160 4.26 -8.34 2.46
N ARG A 161 3.00 -7.86 2.35
CA ARG A 161 1.86 -8.40 3.09
C ARG A 161 1.59 -9.87 2.73
N ILE A 162 1.67 -10.21 1.44
CA ILE A 162 1.48 -11.60 0.96
C ILE A 162 2.60 -12.50 1.49
N VAL A 163 3.86 -12.11 1.27
CA VAL A 163 5.03 -12.89 1.69
C VAL A 163 5.06 -13.09 3.21
N HIS A 164 4.65 -12.08 3.97
CA HIS A 164 4.57 -12.16 5.42
C HIS A 164 3.45 -13.06 5.92
N ARG A 165 2.27 -13.02 5.28
CA ARG A 165 1.10 -13.80 5.71
C ARG A 165 1.23 -15.28 5.38
N PHE A 166 1.90 -15.61 4.27
CA PHE A 166 2.00 -16.98 3.73
C PHE A 166 3.46 -17.44 3.60
N PRO A 167 4.30 -17.37 4.64
CA PRO A 167 5.75 -17.54 4.52
C PRO A 167 6.17 -18.89 3.91
N ASP A 168 5.47 -19.97 4.25
CA ASP A 168 5.77 -21.32 3.74
C ASP A 168 5.57 -21.44 2.23
N GLN A 169 4.63 -20.67 1.66
CA GLN A 169 4.33 -20.69 0.22
C GLN A 169 5.38 -19.90 -0.60
N PHE A 170 6.24 -19.12 0.07
CA PHE A 170 7.27 -18.29 -0.54
C PHE A 170 8.70 -18.66 -0.09
N ALA A 171 8.86 -19.77 0.63
CA ALA A 171 10.15 -20.18 1.17
C ALA A 171 11.19 -20.48 0.08
N ASP A 172 10.78 -21.13 -1.02
CA ASP A 172 11.70 -21.71 -2.01
C ASP A 172 11.75 -20.98 -3.36
N ASN A 173 10.97 -19.91 -3.55
CA ASN A 173 10.86 -19.24 -4.86
C ASN A 173 11.71 -17.97 -5.00
N GLY A 174 12.49 -17.60 -3.99
CA GLY A 174 13.40 -16.45 -4.03
C GLY A 174 12.74 -15.08 -4.03
N ILE A 175 11.40 -14.97 -4.09
CA ILE A 175 10.73 -13.67 -4.12
C ILE A 175 10.97 -12.88 -2.83
N ARG A 176 11.08 -13.58 -1.69
CA ARG A 176 11.34 -12.97 -0.39
C ARG A 176 12.70 -12.27 -0.36
N ASP A 177 13.73 -12.93 -0.87
CA ASP A 177 15.08 -12.38 -0.92
C ASP A 177 15.16 -11.20 -1.90
N LEU A 178 14.51 -11.34 -3.05
CA LEU A 178 14.40 -10.25 -4.02
C LEU A 178 13.67 -9.03 -3.42
N LEU A 179 12.54 -9.26 -2.73
CA LEU A 179 11.78 -8.20 -2.07
C LEU A 179 12.60 -7.52 -0.96
N GLN A 180 13.30 -8.29 -0.13
CA GLN A 180 14.20 -7.74 0.88
C GLN A 180 15.29 -6.87 0.25
N HIS A 181 15.91 -7.34 -0.84
CA HIS A 181 16.91 -6.56 -1.56
C HIS A 181 16.34 -5.24 -2.09
N ARG A 182 15.14 -5.27 -2.69
CA ARG A 182 14.44 -4.09 -3.19
C ARG A 182 14.08 -3.11 -2.07
N LEU A 183 13.56 -3.61 -0.95
CA LEU A 183 13.20 -2.79 0.21
C LEU A 183 14.43 -2.11 0.83
N ARG A 184 15.56 -2.81 0.96
CA ARG A 184 16.82 -2.22 1.46
C ARG A 184 17.30 -1.07 0.57
N GLN A 185 17.24 -1.23 -0.75
CA GLN A 185 17.58 -0.16 -1.69
C GLN A 185 16.61 1.02 -1.56
N HIS A 186 15.31 0.74 -1.53
CA HIS A 186 14.26 1.75 -1.46
C HIS A 186 14.37 2.61 -0.20
N ILE A 187 14.42 1.97 0.98
CA ILE A 187 14.46 2.69 2.26
C ILE A 187 15.74 3.50 2.45
N SER A 188 16.86 3.03 1.89
CA SER A 188 18.13 3.79 1.95
C SER A 188 18.05 5.08 1.13
N ASN A 189 17.33 5.07 0.00
CA ASN A 189 17.13 6.24 -0.84
C ASN A 189 16.19 7.27 -0.18
N LEU A 190 15.25 6.83 0.66
CA LEU A 190 14.33 7.72 1.39
C LEU A 190 15.03 8.55 2.49
N VAL A 191 16.20 8.11 2.96
CA VAL A 191 16.94 8.75 4.06
C VAL A 191 18.07 9.67 3.56
N GLY A 192 18.27 9.77 2.24
CA GLY A 192 19.23 10.71 1.66
C GLY A 192 18.79 12.17 1.80
N ASP A 193 19.73 13.12 1.62
CA ASP A 193 19.54 14.59 1.70
C ASP A 193 18.62 15.17 0.59
N LEU A 194 17.74 14.37 0.00
CA LEU A 194 16.82 14.83 -1.02
C LEU A 194 15.69 15.63 -0.35
N PRO A 195 15.46 16.90 -0.73
CA PRO A 195 14.51 17.79 -0.04
C PRO A 195 13.03 17.35 -0.15
N ASN A 196 12.73 16.22 -0.80
CA ASN A 196 11.50 16.10 -1.57
C ASN A 196 10.73 14.76 -1.46
N ASN A 197 10.92 13.94 -0.40
CA ASN A 197 10.02 12.80 -0.16
C ASN A 197 9.52 12.79 1.29
N ASN A 198 8.53 13.64 1.55
CA ASN A 198 7.95 13.90 2.87
C ASN A 198 6.47 13.48 2.92
N LEU A 199 6.12 12.36 2.31
CA LEU A 199 4.78 11.80 2.40
C LEU A 199 4.76 10.78 3.54
N ALA A 200 3.98 11.06 4.58
CA ALA A 200 3.89 10.21 5.76
C ALA A 200 3.46 8.78 5.41
N MET A 201 2.58 8.62 4.43
CA MET A 201 2.11 7.32 3.95
C MET A 201 3.22 6.50 3.29
N SER A 202 4.07 7.11 2.45
CA SER A 202 5.23 6.43 1.83
C SER A 202 6.22 5.96 2.92
N LEU A 203 6.55 6.84 3.86
CA LEU A 203 7.45 6.51 4.97
C LEU A 203 6.88 5.37 5.83
N ALA A 204 5.58 5.45 6.16
CA ALA A 204 4.89 4.43 6.94
C ALA A 204 4.84 3.07 6.23
N MET A 205 4.40 3.02 4.97
CA MET A 205 4.36 1.79 4.17
C MET A 205 5.74 1.15 4.05
N SER A 206 6.80 1.96 3.91
CA SER A 206 8.18 1.47 3.85
C SER A 206 8.60 0.78 5.16
N ILE A 207 8.32 1.41 6.31
CA ILE A 207 8.60 0.81 7.64
C ILE A 207 7.84 -0.50 7.80
N VAL A 208 6.54 -0.52 7.47
CA VAL A 208 5.71 -1.72 7.61
C VAL A 208 6.19 -2.84 6.69
N ALA A 209 6.52 -2.53 5.44
CA ALA A 209 7.02 -3.52 4.49
C ALA A 209 8.37 -4.11 4.92
N CYS A 210 9.30 -3.27 5.41
CA CYS A 210 10.55 -3.73 6.00
C CYS A 210 10.32 -4.67 7.18
N TYR A 211 9.41 -4.31 8.08
CA TYR A 211 9.05 -5.16 9.22
C TYR A 211 8.47 -6.51 8.77
N PHE A 212 7.53 -6.52 7.82
CA PHE A 212 6.93 -7.74 7.27
C PHE A 212 7.96 -8.69 6.64
N CYS A 213 9.03 -8.13 6.07
CA CYS A 213 10.13 -8.89 5.52
C CYS A 213 11.22 -9.28 6.53
N GLY A 214 11.07 -8.95 7.81
CA GLY A 214 12.06 -9.25 8.86
C GLY A 214 13.32 -8.40 8.76
N LEU A 215 13.21 -7.18 8.23
CA LEU A 215 14.30 -6.22 8.12
C LEU A 215 14.40 -5.29 9.34
N ASP A 216 13.85 -5.66 10.50
CA ASP A 216 13.80 -4.85 11.73
C ASP A 216 14.96 -5.12 12.72
N GLY A 217 16.01 -5.81 12.26
CA GLY A 217 17.23 -6.08 13.04
C GLY A 217 18.18 -4.87 13.19
N ALA A 218 19.18 -5.01 14.07
CA ALA A 218 20.10 -3.92 14.46
C ALA A 218 20.84 -3.25 13.28
N GLU A 219 21.15 -3.99 12.21
CA GLU A 219 21.80 -3.44 11.01
C GLU A 219 20.93 -2.44 10.24
N HIS A 220 19.60 -2.58 10.33
CA HIS A 220 18.62 -1.78 9.59
C HIS A 220 17.86 -0.79 10.49
N ASP A 221 18.08 -0.88 11.80
CA ASP A 221 17.43 -0.06 12.82
C ASP A 221 17.73 1.43 12.65
N LEU A 222 18.97 1.81 12.33
CA LEU A 222 19.32 3.23 12.17
C LEU A 222 18.58 3.91 11.02
N VAL A 223 18.49 3.25 9.86
CA VAL A 223 17.79 3.79 8.69
C VAL A 223 16.29 3.89 8.97
N GLN A 224 15.69 2.82 9.51
CA GLN A 224 14.27 2.83 9.87
C GLN A 224 13.93 3.86 10.96
N ARG A 225 14.82 4.07 11.94
CA ARG A 225 14.64 5.14 12.93
C ARG A 225 14.65 6.52 12.30
N LYS A 226 15.52 6.77 11.32
CA LYS A 226 15.51 8.05 10.58
C LYS A 226 14.22 8.24 9.80
N VAL A 227 13.74 7.21 9.10
CA VAL A 227 12.44 7.23 8.40
C VAL A 227 11.30 7.47 9.38
N LEU A 228 11.31 6.80 10.54
CA LEU A 228 10.30 7.00 11.58
C LEU A 228 10.33 8.41 12.16
N CYS A 229 11.52 8.94 12.49
CA CYS A 229 11.68 10.31 12.96
C CYS A 229 11.11 11.30 11.92
N ARG A 230 11.43 11.09 10.64
CA ARG A 230 10.92 11.94 9.57
C ARG A 230 9.39 11.86 9.46
N MET A 231 8.81 10.67 9.58
CA MET A 231 7.37 10.50 9.61
C MET A 231 6.73 11.23 10.80
N LEU A 232 7.35 11.15 12.00
CA LEU A 232 6.87 11.85 13.21
C LEU A 232 6.95 13.37 13.09
N GLU A 233 7.96 13.91 12.38
CA GLU A 233 8.05 15.35 12.09
C GLU A 233 6.88 15.87 11.24
N LEU A 234 6.19 14.98 10.52
CA LEU A 234 5.01 15.29 9.72
C LEU A 234 3.70 15.13 10.49
N GLN A 235 3.76 14.69 11.76
CA GLN A 235 2.56 14.54 12.60
C GLN A 235 1.98 15.93 12.93
N ARG A 236 0.68 16.08 12.74
CA ARG A 236 -0.08 17.28 13.06
C ARG A 236 -0.40 17.34 14.56
N GLU A 237 -0.77 18.52 15.04
CA GLU A 237 -1.09 18.76 16.46
C GLU A 237 -2.28 17.92 16.98
N ASP A 238 -3.22 17.57 16.09
CA ASP A 238 -4.37 16.71 16.38
C ASP A 238 -4.03 15.21 16.47
N GLY A 239 -2.79 14.84 16.16
CA GLY A 239 -2.28 13.48 16.14
C GLY A 239 -2.42 12.78 14.78
N SER A 240 -3.00 13.43 13.76
CA SER A 240 -3.14 12.88 12.40
C SER A 240 -1.95 13.24 11.51
N TRP A 241 -1.98 12.75 10.28
CA TRP A 241 -1.04 13.10 9.20
C TRP A 241 -1.82 13.62 8.00
N ASN A 242 -1.20 14.48 7.20
CA ASN A 242 -1.84 15.03 6.00
C ASN A 242 -2.36 13.95 5.05
N CYS A 243 -3.37 14.33 4.26
CA CYS A 243 -3.90 13.49 3.18
C CYS A 243 -2.85 13.35 2.07
N ASP A 244 -2.20 12.19 2.02
CA ASP A 244 -1.19 11.87 1.01
C ASP A 244 -1.81 11.22 -0.25
N PRO A 245 -1.21 11.39 -1.43
CA PRO A 245 -1.71 10.78 -2.66
C PRO A 245 -1.63 9.25 -2.60
N TYR A 246 -2.76 8.58 -2.84
CA TYR A 246 -2.84 7.12 -2.88
C TYR A 246 -3.19 6.61 -4.29
N TYR A 247 -4.32 7.07 -4.83
CA TYR A 247 -4.84 6.63 -6.14
C TYR A 247 -4.71 7.71 -7.23
N ARG A 248 -4.48 7.29 -8.48
CA ARG A 248 -4.59 8.13 -9.69
C ARG A 248 -6.04 8.30 -10.09
N TYR A 249 -6.43 9.54 -10.38
CA TYR A 249 -7.75 9.82 -10.93
C TYR A 249 -7.76 9.74 -12.46
N GLY A 250 -8.35 8.66 -12.98
CA GLY A 250 -8.53 8.47 -14.42
C GLY A 250 -7.22 8.43 -15.22
N SER A 251 -7.30 8.73 -16.51
CA SER A 251 -6.11 8.81 -17.39
C SER A 251 -5.31 10.10 -17.21
N ASN A 252 -5.73 11.01 -16.32
CA ASN A 252 -5.05 12.28 -16.11
C ASN A 252 -3.98 12.13 -15.02
N VAL A 253 -2.73 12.36 -15.39
CA VAL A 253 -1.54 12.10 -14.54
C VAL A 253 -1.38 13.11 -13.39
N VAL A 254 -2.25 14.13 -13.33
CA VAL A 254 -2.08 15.30 -12.46
C VAL A 254 -2.99 15.28 -11.23
N SER A 255 -4.01 14.41 -11.18
CA SER A 255 -4.99 14.39 -10.08
C SER A 255 -4.92 13.11 -9.28
N TRP A 256 -4.91 13.26 -7.95
CA TRP A 256 -4.76 12.16 -7.01
C TRP A 256 -5.90 12.14 -5.99
N ILE A 257 -6.21 10.94 -5.52
CA ILE A 257 -7.14 10.72 -4.42
C ILE A 257 -6.35 10.22 -3.22
N GLY A 258 -6.61 10.79 -2.06
CA GLY A 258 -6.06 10.36 -0.79
C GLY A 258 -7.14 10.28 0.29
N ASN A 259 -6.76 9.78 1.45
CA ASN A 259 -7.62 9.78 2.62
C ASN A 259 -6.75 9.97 3.87
N GLU A 260 -7.05 11.01 4.66
CA GLU A 260 -6.32 11.33 5.90
C GLU A 260 -6.32 10.17 6.90
N GLY A 261 -7.47 9.50 7.04
CA GLY A 261 -7.63 8.33 7.89
C GLY A 261 -6.76 7.15 7.44
N VAL A 262 -6.62 6.93 6.14
CA VAL A 262 -5.72 5.88 5.60
C VAL A 262 -4.26 6.21 5.89
N THR A 263 -3.81 7.44 5.61
CA THR A 263 -2.44 7.86 5.95
C THR A 263 -2.16 7.70 7.44
N THR A 264 -3.09 8.18 8.28
CA THR A 264 -2.97 8.08 9.73
C THR A 264 -2.93 6.63 10.20
N ALA A 265 -3.77 5.75 9.64
CA ALA A 265 -3.76 4.33 9.99
C ALA A 265 -2.42 3.64 9.67
N PHE A 266 -1.83 3.96 8.51
CA PHE A 266 -0.49 3.46 8.17
C PHE A 266 0.58 3.98 9.13
N ALA A 267 0.57 5.27 9.44
CA ALA A 267 1.52 5.87 10.37
C ALA A 267 1.45 5.21 11.76
N LEU A 268 0.24 5.02 12.30
CA LEU A 268 0.03 4.32 13.57
C LEU A 268 0.52 2.87 13.53
N LEU A 269 0.25 2.15 12.43
CA LEU A 269 0.73 0.78 12.27
C LEU A 269 2.26 0.72 12.28
N ALA A 270 2.92 1.60 11.51
CA ALA A 270 4.39 1.70 11.48
C ALA A 270 4.97 1.96 12.87
N MET A 271 4.38 2.88 13.64
CA MET A 271 4.79 3.18 15.02
C MET A 271 4.63 1.97 15.96
N ASN A 272 3.52 1.25 15.83
CA ASN A 272 3.22 0.12 16.70
C ASN A 272 4.19 -1.04 16.45
N LEU A 273 4.47 -1.33 15.17
CA LEU A 273 5.43 -2.36 14.77
C LEU A 273 6.86 -2.01 15.22
N HIS A 274 7.29 -0.75 15.02
CA HIS A 274 8.62 -0.31 15.46
C HIS A 274 8.78 -0.38 16.99
N SER A 275 7.75 0.00 17.75
CA SER A 275 7.73 -0.14 19.21
C SER A 275 7.79 -1.60 19.66
N GLY A 276 7.12 -2.50 18.95
CA GLY A 276 7.10 -3.93 19.22
C GLY A 276 8.45 -4.63 18.94
N SER A 277 9.19 -4.20 17.90
CA SER A 277 10.53 -4.73 17.60
C SER A 277 11.57 -4.35 18.65
N ASN A 278 11.54 -3.11 19.15
CA ASN A 278 12.43 -2.69 20.25
C ASN A 278 12.21 -3.51 21.53
N ASN A 279 10.96 -3.87 21.84
CA ASN A 279 10.65 -4.71 23.01
C ASN A 279 11.07 -6.19 22.84
N ARG A 280 11.13 -6.71 21.61
CA ARG A 280 11.63 -8.07 21.34
C ARG A 280 13.15 -8.14 21.44
N ASN A 281 13.85 -7.15 20.91
CA ASN A 281 15.31 -7.07 21.01
C ASN A 281 15.78 -6.87 22.46
N ALA A 282 15.04 -6.10 23.27
CA ALA A 282 15.35 -5.89 24.70
C ALA A 282 15.09 -7.13 25.59
N LYS A 283 14.32 -8.12 25.12
CA LYS A 283 14.09 -9.40 25.83
C LYS A 283 15.09 -10.49 25.46
N LEU A 284 15.86 -10.28 24.39
CA LEU A 284 16.87 -11.21 23.88
C LEU A 284 18.31 -10.79 24.21
N ALA A 285 18.48 -9.68 24.93
CA ALA A 285 19.74 -9.18 25.51
C ALA A 285 19.74 -9.38 27.02
#